data_AF-A0A9D2L2B7-F1
#
_entry.id   AF-A0A9D2L2B7-F1
#
_cell.length_a   1.000
_cell.length_b   1.000
_cell.length_c   1.000
_cell.angle_alpha   90.00
_cell.angle_beta   90.00
_cell.angle_gamma   90.00
#
_symmetry.space_group_name_H-M   'P 1'
#
loop_
_entity.id
_entity.type
_entity.pdbx_description
1 polymer ?
#
loop_
_entity_poly.entity_id
_entity_poly.type
_entity_poly.pdbx_seq_one_letter_code
_entity_poly.pdbx_strand_id
1 'polypeptide(L)'
;MKHLKKIGFFSVLLLIAAAVFFIWFFFRTWPLRFHAEFDSFFGKGNWKQVSSETKESFMYSVYHRSSISSLSKNRPGLFHEWDIAFTNRSGETEIWTISDHTMRINQDKYWLLSPNRYSARQALTLELMDLSSYMAGDQVLDEILGTILSDREADCIDAYISYRHGNPPPGMYSRLIREPWFTVDRITAAEYLQTDLYDFYLRILAYNYKVEKLTPGEQAHLFGSLEEIEEALQEAFGEYADYDIYLGEGYAAEFSGNKAAQGQF
;
A
#
# COMPACT_ATOMS: atom_id res chain seq x y z
N MET A 1 21.49 49.95 24.86
CA MET A 1 20.13 49.77 24.29
C MET A 1 20.10 49.39 22.80
N LYS A 2 20.82 50.04 21.88
CA LYS A 2 20.81 49.67 20.44
C LYS A 2 21.32 48.24 20.16
N HIS A 3 22.37 47.78 20.86
CA HIS A 3 22.87 46.40 20.74
C HIS A 3 21.88 45.35 21.29
N LEU A 4 21.25 45.60 22.44
CA LEU A 4 20.20 44.72 22.99
C LEU A 4 18.97 44.61 22.08
N LYS A 5 18.54 45.71 21.44
CA LYS A 5 17.44 45.68 20.45
C LYS A 5 17.82 44.91 19.17
N LYS A 6 19.07 45.00 18.72
CA LYS A 6 19.59 44.20 17.59
C LYS A 6 19.67 42.72 17.95
N ILE A 7 20.19 42.38 19.13
CA ILE A 7 20.27 40.99 19.63
C ILE A 7 18.87 40.38 19.73
N GLY A 8 17.90 41.09 20.33
CA GLY A 8 16.52 40.63 20.40
C GLY A 8 15.87 40.42 19.02
N PHE A 9 16.14 41.30 18.06
CA PHE A 9 15.65 41.16 16.68
C PHE A 9 16.26 39.94 15.96
N PHE A 10 17.57 39.71 16.09
CA PHE A 10 18.24 38.53 15.53
C PHE A 10 17.74 37.22 16.15
N SER A 11 17.50 37.19 17.47
CA SER A 11 16.92 36.03 18.14
C SER A 11 15.51 35.71 17.63
N VAL A 12 14.68 36.73 17.41
CA VAL A 12 13.32 36.54 16.84
C VAL A 12 13.40 35.99 15.41
N LEU A 13 14.30 36.51 14.57
CA LEU A 13 14.50 36.00 13.21
C LEU A 13 14.96 34.53 13.19
N LEU A 14 15.86 34.15 14.11
CA LEU A 14 16.35 32.79 14.21
C LEU A 14 15.24 31.82 14.67
N LEU A 15 14.38 32.24 15.61
CA LEU A 15 13.21 31.47 16.03
C LEU A 15 12.20 31.29 14.89
N ILE A 16 11.97 32.32 14.09
CA ILE A 16 11.09 32.22 12.90
C ILE A 16 11.69 31.25 11.88
N ALA A 17 12.98 31.36 11.59
CA ALA A 17 13.66 30.45 10.66
C ALA A 17 13.60 28.99 11.15
N ALA A 18 13.83 28.76 12.44
CA ALA A 18 13.69 27.46 13.06
C ALA A 18 12.24 26.94 12.94
N ALA A 19 11.24 27.77 13.26
CA ALA A 19 9.83 27.39 13.15
C ALA A 19 9.44 27.02 11.71
N VAL A 20 9.87 27.79 10.71
CA VAL A 20 9.62 27.50 9.29
C VAL A 20 10.30 26.19 8.88
N PHE A 21 11.53 25.97 9.32
CA PHE A 21 12.25 24.72 9.05
C PHE A 21 11.55 23.52 9.70
N PHE A 22 11.13 23.62 10.95
CA PHE A 22 10.39 22.56 11.65
C PHE A 22 9.05 22.26 10.97
N ILE A 23 8.30 23.29 10.57
CA ILE A 23 7.05 23.12 9.83
C ILE A 23 7.31 22.39 8.50
N TRP A 24 8.30 22.86 7.74
CA TRP A 24 8.69 22.25 6.47
C TRP A 24 9.12 20.79 6.62
N PHE A 25 9.94 20.49 7.63
CA PHE A 25 10.42 19.14 7.94
C PHE A 25 9.27 18.23 8.39
N PHE A 26 8.37 18.72 9.24
CA PHE A 26 7.19 17.98 9.70
C PHE A 26 6.27 17.62 8.53
N PHE A 27 5.98 18.56 7.63
CA PHE A 27 5.11 18.27 6.47
C PHE A 27 5.74 17.31 5.46
N ARG A 28 7.06 17.19 5.44
CA ARG A 28 7.78 16.25 4.58
C ARG A 28 7.99 14.89 5.21
N THR A 29 8.06 14.77 6.53
CA THR A 29 8.37 13.50 7.20
C THR A 29 7.09 12.78 7.61
N TRP A 30 6.59 11.89 6.75
CA TRP A 30 5.32 11.18 7.02
C TRP A 30 5.33 10.38 8.32
N PRO A 31 6.38 9.60 8.66
CA PRO A 31 6.43 8.88 9.93
C PRO A 31 6.28 9.78 11.16
N LEU A 32 6.83 10.99 11.11
CA LEU A 32 6.68 11.99 12.18
C LEU A 32 5.28 12.62 12.17
N ARG A 33 4.79 12.99 10.99
CA ARG A 33 3.50 13.68 10.83
C ARG A 33 2.31 12.80 11.19
N PHE A 34 2.38 11.53 10.84
CA PHE A 34 1.30 10.56 10.94
C PHE A 34 1.60 9.47 11.97
N HIS A 35 2.42 9.78 12.97
CA HIS A 35 2.85 8.82 14.00
C HIS A 35 1.68 8.10 14.66
N ALA A 36 0.52 8.76 14.84
CA ALA A 36 -0.66 8.14 15.41
C ALA A 36 -1.30 7.10 14.47
N GLU A 37 -1.33 7.38 13.16
CA GLU A 37 -1.79 6.43 12.14
C GLU A 37 -0.84 5.23 12.04
N PHE A 38 0.47 5.46 12.12
CA PHE A 38 1.46 4.38 12.20
C PHE A 38 1.30 3.54 13.47
N ASP A 39 1.16 4.17 14.65
CA ASP A 39 0.90 3.47 15.91
C ASP A 39 -0.40 2.66 15.87
N SER A 40 -1.43 3.18 15.18
CA SER A 40 -2.70 2.49 15.01
C SER A 40 -2.57 1.29 14.09
N PHE A 41 -1.86 1.42 12.97
CA PHE A 41 -1.74 0.36 11.97
C PHE A 41 -0.74 -0.73 12.41
N PHE A 42 0.48 -0.34 12.77
CA PHE A 42 1.53 -1.29 13.14
C PHE A 42 1.45 -1.75 14.60
N GLY A 43 0.79 -0.97 15.46
CA GLY A 43 0.84 -1.15 16.91
C GLY A 43 1.88 -0.24 17.56
N LYS A 44 1.49 0.40 18.67
CA LYS A 44 2.35 1.35 19.38
C LYS A 44 3.64 0.68 19.86
N GLY A 45 4.77 1.18 19.37
CA GLY A 45 6.10 0.64 19.70
C GLY A 45 6.51 -0.59 18.88
N ASN A 46 5.66 -1.06 17.96
CA ASN A 46 5.96 -2.19 17.06
C ASN A 46 6.63 -1.76 15.75
N TRP A 47 6.83 -0.46 15.53
CA TRP A 47 7.40 0.05 14.29
C TRP A 47 8.50 1.07 14.53
N LYS A 48 9.41 1.18 13.57
CA LYS A 48 10.47 2.18 13.55
C LYS A 48 10.86 2.54 12.13
N GLN A 49 10.99 3.84 11.86
CA GLN A 49 11.66 4.29 10.63
C GLN A 49 13.15 3.93 10.68
N VAL A 50 13.63 3.15 9.70
CA VAL A 50 15.03 2.72 9.60
C VAL A 50 15.82 3.48 8.55
N SER A 51 15.16 3.99 7.51
CA SER A 51 15.80 4.81 6.48
C SER A 51 14.88 5.94 6.01
N SER A 52 15.43 6.88 5.25
CA SER A 52 14.64 7.79 4.42
C SER A 52 15.48 8.30 3.27
N GLU A 53 14.88 8.33 2.09
CA GLU A 53 15.51 8.83 0.87
C GLU A 53 14.58 9.78 0.11
N THR A 54 15.17 10.68 -0.69
CA THR A 54 14.43 11.49 -1.67
C THR A 54 14.85 11.06 -3.07
N LYS A 55 13.89 10.69 -3.91
CA LYS A 55 14.12 10.18 -5.27
C LYS A 55 13.47 11.05 -6.33
N GLU A 56 13.98 10.93 -7.55
CA GLU A 56 13.39 11.54 -8.75
C GLU A 56 12.30 10.66 -9.35
N SER A 57 11.20 11.27 -9.76
CA SER A 57 10.10 10.59 -10.43
C SER A 57 10.21 10.70 -11.95
N PHE A 58 10.05 9.57 -12.63
CA PHE A 58 9.84 9.52 -14.08
C PHE A 58 8.37 9.73 -14.49
N MET A 59 7.43 9.79 -13.54
CA MET A 59 5.98 9.81 -13.79
C MET A 59 5.36 11.21 -13.74
N TYR A 60 6.07 12.21 -13.19
CA TYR A 60 5.62 13.60 -13.23
C TYR A 60 6.82 14.57 -13.23
N SER A 61 6.57 15.81 -13.63
CA SER A 61 7.61 16.84 -13.72
C SER A 61 7.13 18.17 -13.16
N VAL A 62 8.05 18.94 -12.59
CA VAL A 62 7.74 20.27 -12.03
C VAL A 62 8.39 21.34 -12.92
N TYR A 63 7.60 22.32 -13.33
CA TYR A 63 8.11 23.46 -14.09
C TYR A 63 8.93 24.39 -13.20
N HIS A 64 10.24 24.47 -13.47
CA HIS A 64 11.13 25.36 -12.74
C HIS A 64 11.29 26.68 -13.49
N ARG A 65 10.71 27.75 -12.94
CA ARG A 65 10.86 29.11 -13.49
C ARG A 65 12.19 29.71 -13.06
N SER A 66 12.95 30.24 -14.03
CA SER A 66 14.16 31.01 -13.80
C SER A 66 13.92 32.48 -14.15
N SER A 67 14.71 33.39 -13.55
CA SER A 67 14.73 34.81 -13.95
C SER A 67 15.24 34.98 -15.39
N ILE A 68 16.01 34.02 -15.89
CA ILE A 68 16.41 33.91 -17.29
C ILE A 68 15.47 32.91 -17.98
N SER A 69 14.63 33.40 -18.90
CA SER A 69 13.56 32.60 -19.52
C SER A 69 14.07 31.33 -20.20
N SER A 70 15.22 31.39 -20.89
CA SER A 70 15.85 30.24 -21.56
C SER A 70 16.35 29.14 -20.61
N LEU A 71 16.47 29.42 -19.31
CA LEU A 71 16.83 28.44 -18.29
C LEU A 71 15.61 27.83 -17.59
N SER A 72 14.40 28.29 -17.92
CA SER A 72 13.17 27.71 -17.37
C SER A 72 12.87 26.39 -18.07
N LYS A 73 12.73 25.31 -17.30
CA LYS A 73 12.50 23.97 -17.84
C LYS A 73 11.73 23.09 -16.87
N ASN A 74 11.08 22.07 -17.41
CA ASN A 74 10.58 20.96 -16.61
C ASN A 74 11.76 20.15 -16.06
N ARG A 75 11.65 19.76 -14.80
CA ARG A 75 12.57 18.82 -14.14
C ARG A 75 11.76 17.66 -13.58
N PRO A 76 12.34 16.46 -13.44
CA PRO A 76 11.70 15.36 -12.72
C PRO A 76 11.16 15.82 -11.37
N GLY A 77 9.96 15.34 -11.04
CA GLY A 77 9.40 15.53 -9.71
C GLY A 77 10.24 14.83 -8.64
N LEU A 78 10.12 15.27 -7.38
CA LEU A 78 10.78 14.63 -6.24
C LEU A 78 9.75 14.04 -5.28
N PHE A 79 9.98 12.80 -4.88
CA PHE A 79 9.21 12.10 -3.86
C PHE A 79 10.13 11.55 -2.77
N HIS A 80 9.55 11.14 -1.66
CA HIS A 80 10.27 10.62 -0.50
C HIS A 80 9.82 9.20 -0.22
N GLU A 81 10.78 8.38 0.21
CA GLU A 81 10.57 7.04 0.71
C GLU A 81 11.02 6.96 2.17
N TRP A 82 10.34 6.11 2.93
CA TRP A 82 10.65 5.77 4.31
C TRP A 82 10.57 4.27 4.46
N ASP A 83 11.69 3.64 4.80
CA ASP A 83 11.68 2.23 5.21
C ASP A 83 11.25 2.13 6.67
N ILE A 84 10.25 1.29 6.90
CA ILE A 84 9.60 1.09 8.18
C ILE A 84 9.84 -0.36 8.57
N ALA A 85 10.63 -0.58 9.62
CA ALA A 85 10.76 -1.89 10.22
C ALA A 85 9.61 -2.12 11.21
N PHE A 86 8.99 -3.28 11.16
CA PHE A 86 7.95 -3.69 12.10
C PHE A 86 7.98 -5.21 12.34
N THR A 87 7.35 -5.68 13.41
CA THR A 87 7.17 -7.13 13.63
C THR A 87 5.81 -7.57 13.12
N ASN A 88 5.78 -8.54 12.22
CA ASN A 88 4.57 -9.10 11.65
C ASN A 88 3.84 -10.04 12.64
N ARG A 89 2.67 -10.55 12.25
CA ARG A 89 1.86 -11.47 13.06
C ARG A 89 2.57 -12.79 13.41
N SER A 90 3.52 -13.21 12.57
CA SER A 90 4.33 -14.42 12.73
C SER A 90 5.53 -14.21 13.67
N GLY A 91 5.76 -12.97 14.13
CA GLY A 91 6.88 -12.61 15.00
C GLY A 91 8.18 -12.28 14.26
N GLU A 92 8.14 -12.18 12.94
CA GLU A 92 9.30 -11.84 12.11
C GLU A 92 9.42 -10.34 11.90
N THR A 93 10.66 -9.85 11.80
CA THR A 93 10.90 -8.43 11.49
C THR A 93 10.91 -8.23 9.99
N GLU A 94 9.98 -7.44 9.49
CA GLU A 94 9.88 -7.03 8.09
C GLU A 94 10.27 -5.57 7.91
N ILE A 95 10.58 -5.20 6.67
CA ILE A 95 10.82 -3.82 6.25
C ILE A 95 9.88 -3.52 5.10
N TRP A 96 9.02 -2.52 5.27
CA TRP A 96 8.16 -2.01 4.21
C TRP A 96 8.53 -0.57 3.85
N THR A 97 8.58 -0.26 2.56
CA THR A 97 8.85 1.09 2.06
C THR A 97 7.54 1.83 1.85
N ILE A 98 7.33 2.93 2.58
CA ILE A 98 6.20 3.84 2.37
C ILE A 98 6.68 5.06 1.60
N SER A 99 5.92 5.51 0.60
CA SER A 99 6.30 6.65 -0.23
C SER A 99 5.24 7.76 -0.25
N ASP A 100 5.66 9.01 -0.48
CA ASP A 100 4.73 10.08 -0.89
C ASP A 100 4.48 10.13 -2.41
N HIS A 101 5.00 9.16 -3.17
CA HIS A 101 5.07 9.22 -4.62
C HIS A 101 3.69 9.21 -5.29
N THR A 102 2.83 8.28 -4.88
CA THR A 102 1.45 8.17 -5.35
C THR A 102 0.69 9.48 -5.12
N MET A 103 0.89 10.12 -3.95
CA MET A 103 0.34 11.44 -3.66
C MET A 103 0.84 12.47 -4.67
N ARG A 104 2.16 12.52 -4.94
CA ARG A 104 2.75 13.51 -5.83
C ARG A 104 2.23 13.39 -7.26
N ILE A 105 2.16 12.16 -7.80
CA ILE A 105 1.60 11.89 -9.12
C ILE A 105 0.13 12.33 -9.18
N ASN A 106 -0.66 11.95 -8.17
CA ASN A 106 -2.07 12.33 -8.10
C ASN A 106 -2.23 13.87 -8.06
N GLN A 107 -1.42 14.57 -7.27
CA GLN A 107 -1.49 16.02 -7.13
C GLN A 107 -0.97 16.80 -8.34
N ASP A 108 -0.11 16.18 -9.16
CA ASP A 108 0.30 16.74 -10.46
C ASP A 108 -0.87 16.68 -11.46
N LYS A 109 -1.62 15.57 -11.45
CA LYS A 109 -2.78 15.35 -12.32
C LYS A 109 -4.00 16.21 -11.93
N TYR A 110 -4.23 16.41 -10.63
CA TYR A 110 -5.44 17.06 -10.13
C TYR A 110 -5.17 18.42 -9.50
N TRP A 111 -5.95 19.42 -9.92
CA TRP A 111 -5.93 20.76 -9.35
C TRP A 111 -6.34 20.77 -7.86
N LEU A 112 -5.97 21.82 -7.13
CA LEU A 112 -5.97 21.86 -5.66
C LEU A 112 -7.29 21.49 -4.95
N LEU A 113 -8.45 21.86 -5.49
CA LEU A 113 -9.76 21.55 -4.88
C LEU A 113 -10.52 20.43 -5.63
N SER A 114 -9.83 19.67 -6.49
CA SER A 114 -10.43 18.48 -7.10
C SER A 114 -10.84 17.49 -6.01
N PRO A 115 -12.06 16.94 -6.05
CA PRO A 115 -12.49 15.90 -5.11
C PRO A 115 -11.66 14.61 -5.27
N ASN A 116 -11.01 14.42 -6.42
CA ASN A 116 -10.13 13.28 -6.73
C ASN A 116 -8.67 13.49 -6.28
N ARG A 117 -8.35 14.66 -5.73
CA ARG A 117 -7.00 14.98 -5.27
C ARG A 117 -6.77 14.39 -3.88
N TYR A 118 -5.78 13.51 -3.74
CA TYR A 118 -5.42 12.91 -2.47
C TYR A 118 -4.85 13.94 -1.50
N SER A 119 -5.37 13.91 -0.27
CA SER A 119 -4.65 14.41 0.89
C SER A 119 -3.48 13.49 1.23
N ALA A 120 -2.51 14.01 1.98
CA ALA A 120 -1.37 13.20 2.44
C ALA A 120 -1.80 12.03 3.34
N ARG A 121 -2.87 12.19 4.13
CA ARG A 121 -3.42 11.09 4.95
C ARG A 121 -4.04 10.00 4.07
N GLN A 122 -4.83 10.36 3.07
CA GLN A 122 -5.43 9.37 2.14
C GLN A 122 -4.37 8.62 1.35
N ALA A 123 -3.31 9.31 0.91
CA ALA A 123 -2.21 8.67 0.24
C ALA A 123 -1.42 7.74 1.18
N LEU A 124 -1.16 8.15 2.44
CA LEU A 124 -0.59 7.24 3.43
C LEU A 124 -1.45 5.99 3.61
N THR A 125 -2.76 6.14 3.75
CA THR A 125 -3.66 4.99 3.90
C THR A 125 -3.63 4.08 2.69
N LEU A 126 -3.46 4.61 1.47
CA LEU A 126 -3.25 3.79 0.28
C LEU A 126 -1.96 2.96 0.39
N GLU A 127 -0.83 3.57 0.80
CA GLU A 127 0.44 2.84 0.96
C GLU A 127 0.38 1.80 2.09
N LEU A 128 -0.40 2.05 3.15
CA LEU A 128 -0.68 1.07 4.20
C LEU A 128 -1.61 -0.04 3.71
N MET A 129 -2.57 0.31 2.83
CA MET A 129 -3.49 -0.65 2.23
C MET A 129 -2.74 -1.64 1.33
N ASP A 130 -1.72 -1.16 0.63
CA ASP A 130 -0.85 -1.99 -0.21
C ASP A 130 -0.10 -3.03 0.64
N LEU A 131 0.54 -2.61 1.74
CA LEU A 131 1.13 -3.57 2.68
C LEU A 131 0.10 -4.58 3.21
N SER A 132 -1.06 -4.11 3.65
CA SER A 132 -2.07 -4.99 4.24
C SER A 132 -2.71 -5.95 3.22
N SER A 133 -2.77 -5.59 1.93
CA SER A 133 -3.28 -6.49 0.90
C SER A 133 -2.34 -7.67 0.67
N TYR A 134 -1.02 -7.44 0.72
CA TYR A 134 0.00 -8.50 0.72
C TYR A 134 -0.11 -9.36 1.97
N MET A 135 -0.17 -8.77 3.16
CA MET A 135 -0.31 -9.53 4.41
C MET A 135 -1.57 -10.43 4.45
N ALA A 136 -2.70 -9.92 3.92
CA ALA A 136 -3.92 -10.70 3.78
C ALA A 136 -3.78 -11.84 2.77
N GLY A 137 -2.97 -11.64 1.74
CA GLY A 137 -2.63 -12.66 0.75
C GLY A 137 -1.69 -13.74 1.30
N ASP A 138 -0.65 -13.34 2.03
CA ASP A 138 0.26 -14.27 2.72
C ASP A 138 -0.50 -15.16 3.70
N GLN A 139 -1.50 -14.62 4.39
CA GLN A 139 -2.42 -15.43 5.18
C GLN A 139 -3.07 -16.55 4.35
N VAL A 140 -3.62 -16.21 3.18
CA VAL A 140 -4.27 -17.20 2.31
C VAL A 140 -3.26 -18.23 1.83
N LEU A 141 -2.05 -17.80 1.46
CA LEU A 141 -0.97 -18.71 1.06
C LEU A 141 -0.64 -19.69 2.17
N ASP A 142 -0.41 -19.21 3.39
CA ASP A 142 0.00 -20.04 4.53
C ASP A 142 -1.12 -20.95 5.02
N GLU A 143 -2.32 -20.41 5.21
CA GLU A 143 -3.40 -21.08 5.94
C GLU A 143 -4.31 -21.92 5.03
N ILE A 144 -4.38 -21.58 3.74
CA ILE A 144 -5.27 -22.24 2.78
C ILE A 144 -4.44 -22.97 1.72
N LEU A 145 -3.66 -22.24 0.91
CA LEU A 145 -2.98 -22.86 -0.23
C LEU A 145 -1.85 -23.79 0.20
N GLY A 146 -1.17 -23.53 1.33
CA GLY A 146 -0.12 -24.37 1.88
C GLY A 146 -0.60 -25.75 2.36
N THR A 147 -1.92 -25.96 2.44
CA THR A 147 -2.50 -27.30 2.69
C THR A 147 -2.62 -28.14 1.43
N ILE A 148 -2.58 -27.50 0.26
CA ILE A 148 -2.78 -28.10 -1.07
C ILE A 148 -1.44 -28.19 -1.80
N LEU A 149 -0.67 -27.11 -1.77
CA LEU A 149 0.57 -26.94 -2.51
C LEU A 149 1.78 -27.23 -1.63
N SER A 150 2.83 -27.77 -2.24
CA SER A 150 4.14 -27.83 -1.59
C SER A 150 4.77 -26.43 -1.48
N ASP A 151 5.72 -26.25 -0.56
CA ASP A 151 6.45 -24.98 -0.38
C ASP A 151 7.01 -24.44 -1.71
N ARG A 152 7.54 -25.32 -2.58
CA ARG A 152 8.10 -24.92 -3.87
C ARG A 152 7.05 -24.41 -4.86
N GLU A 153 5.85 -24.98 -4.82
CA GLU A 153 4.73 -24.56 -5.67
C GLU A 153 4.12 -23.27 -5.11
N ALA A 154 3.93 -23.18 -3.79
CA ALA A 154 3.47 -21.96 -3.12
C ALA A 154 4.43 -20.78 -3.37
N ASP A 155 5.75 -21.00 -3.36
CA ASP A 155 6.77 -19.99 -3.72
C ASP A 155 6.57 -19.41 -5.13
N CYS A 156 5.90 -20.14 -6.03
CA CYS A 156 5.61 -19.69 -7.39
C CYS A 156 4.41 -18.75 -7.47
N ILE A 157 3.61 -18.66 -6.40
CA ILE A 157 2.35 -17.94 -6.34
C ILE A 157 2.49 -16.69 -5.48
N ASP A 158 1.89 -15.60 -5.94
CA ASP A 158 1.54 -14.48 -5.08
C ASP A 158 0.02 -14.44 -4.90
N ALA A 159 -0.43 -14.31 -3.66
CA ALA A 159 -1.80 -13.97 -3.34
C ALA A 159 -1.84 -12.57 -2.72
N TYR A 160 -2.85 -11.78 -3.04
CA TYR A 160 -3.07 -10.47 -2.42
C TYR A 160 -4.50 -9.99 -2.66
N ILE A 161 -4.95 -9.04 -1.83
CA ILE A 161 -6.24 -8.39 -2.06
C ILE A 161 -6.12 -7.37 -3.20
N SER A 162 -7.03 -7.49 -4.16
CA SER A 162 -7.21 -6.57 -5.28
C SER A 162 -8.63 -5.99 -5.23
N TYR A 163 -8.97 -5.14 -6.21
CA TYR A 163 -10.27 -4.48 -6.26
C TYR A 163 -10.77 -4.28 -7.69
N ARG A 164 -12.09 -4.35 -7.88
CA ARG A 164 -12.75 -4.16 -9.18
C ARG A 164 -12.99 -2.66 -9.44
N HIS A 165 -13.33 -2.32 -10.68
CA HIS A 165 -13.75 -0.96 -11.09
C HIS A 165 -12.69 0.16 -11.02
N GLY A 166 -11.41 -0.21 -10.91
CA GLY A 166 -10.29 0.74 -10.90
C GLY A 166 -9.98 1.26 -9.50
N ASN A 167 -9.20 2.33 -9.42
CA ASN A 167 -8.69 2.81 -8.14
C ASN A 167 -9.83 3.29 -7.21
N PRO A 168 -9.86 2.86 -5.93
CA PRO A 168 -10.82 3.35 -4.96
C PRO A 168 -10.82 4.88 -4.85
N PRO A 169 -11.99 5.50 -4.67
CA PRO A 169 -12.07 6.95 -4.54
C PRO A 169 -11.39 7.44 -3.25
N PRO A 170 -10.93 8.71 -3.18
CA PRO A 170 -10.27 9.25 -1.99
C PRO A 170 -11.04 9.06 -0.67
N GLY A 171 -12.38 9.07 -0.74
CA GLY A 171 -13.26 8.87 0.42
C GLY A 171 -13.16 7.48 1.03
N MET A 172 -12.83 6.45 0.24
CA MET A 172 -12.65 5.07 0.71
C MET A 172 -11.49 4.99 1.69
N TYR A 173 -10.31 5.52 1.33
CA TYR A 173 -9.13 5.51 2.21
C TYR A 173 -9.40 6.25 3.54
N SER A 174 -10.16 7.34 3.51
CA SER A 174 -10.56 8.03 4.74
C SER A 174 -11.42 7.17 5.67
N ARG A 175 -12.18 6.22 5.13
CA ARG A 175 -12.95 5.24 5.90
C ARG A 175 -12.06 4.08 6.36
N LEU A 176 -11.27 3.50 5.45
CA LEU A 176 -10.40 2.34 5.71
C LEU A 176 -9.49 2.55 6.92
N ILE A 177 -8.84 3.72 7.05
CA ILE A 177 -7.93 4.01 8.17
C ILE A 177 -8.62 4.04 9.54
N ARG A 178 -9.95 4.02 9.58
CA ARG A 178 -10.75 3.99 10.82
C ARG A 178 -11.31 2.61 11.13
N GLU A 179 -11.11 1.63 10.24
CA GLU A 179 -11.58 0.28 10.48
C GLU A 179 -10.76 -0.38 11.60
N PRO A 180 -11.42 -1.03 12.58
CA PRO A 180 -10.73 -1.62 13.74
C PRO A 180 -9.92 -2.88 13.41
N TRP A 181 -10.15 -3.47 12.23
CA TRP A 181 -9.40 -4.60 11.70
C TRP A 181 -8.19 -4.18 10.86
N PHE A 182 -8.10 -2.91 10.44
CA PHE A 182 -7.03 -2.40 9.58
C PHE A 182 -5.74 -2.13 10.36
N THR A 183 -5.18 -3.19 10.91
CA THR A 183 -3.96 -3.22 11.74
C THR A 183 -3.18 -4.51 11.47
N VAL A 184 -1.84 -4.47 11.55
CA VAL A 184 -0.94 -5.61 11.29
C VAL A 184 -1.38 -6.91 11.97
N ASP A 185 -1.89 -6.83 13.20
CA ASP A 185 -2.28 -8.01 13.99
C ASP A 185 -3.66 -8.59 13.64
N ARG A 186 -4.49 -7.88 12.87
CA ARG A 186 -5.91 -8.20 12.67
C ARG A 186 -6.34 -8.29 11.21
N ILE A 187 -5.55 -7.76 10.30
CA ILE A 187 -5.84 -7.83 8.87
C ILE A 187 -5.91 -9.30 8.46
N THR A 188 -6.98 -9.64 7.75
CA THR A 188 -7.17 -10.94 7.09
C THR A 188 -7.82 -10.73 5.73
N ALA A 189 -7.72 -11.72 4.84
CA ALA A 189 -8.45 -11.67 3.57
C ALA A 189 -9.98 -11.58 3.79
N ALA A 190 -10.49 -12.25 4.82
CA ALA A 190 -11.90 -12.25 5.16
C ALA A 190 -12.44 -10.84 5.47
N GLU A 191 -11.69 -10.01 6.19
CA GLU A 191 -12.11 -8.62 6.50
C GLU A 191 -12.25 -7.76 5.23
N TYR A 192 -11.35 -7.96 4.26
CA TYR A 192 -11.44 -7.31 2.95
C TYR A 192 -12.62 -7.79 2.12
N LEU A 193 -12.87 -9.09 2.08
CA LEU A 193 -13.97 -9.67 1.30
C LEU A 193 -15.35 -9.36 1.91
N GLN A 194 -15.42 -9.13 3.23
CA GLN A 194 -16.67 -8.86 3.93
C GLN A 194 -17.05 -7.37 3.99
N THR A 195 -16.07 -6.46 3.82
CA THR A 195 -16.30 -5.04 4.01
C THR A 195 -17.17 -4.41 2.90
N ASP A 196 -17.89 -3.34 3.25
CA ASP A 196 -18.66 -2.52 2.31
C ASP A 196 -17.89 -1.26 1.84
N LEU A 197 -16.59 -1.22 2.10
CA LEU A 197 -15.73 -0.09 1.74
C LEU A 197 -15.54 0.03 0.23
N TYR A 198 -15.34 -1.11 -0.43
CA TYR A 198 -15.11 -1.22 -1.86
C TYR A 198 -15.30 -2.66 -2.32
N ASP A 199 -15.32 -2.86 -3.63
CA ASP A 199 -15.43 -4.18 -4.26
C ASP A 199 -14.05 -4.85 -4.31
N PHE A 200 -13.68 -5.47 -3.19
CA PHE A 200 -12.42 -6.19 -3.03
C PHE A 200 -12.57 -7.67 -3.39
N TYR A 201 -11.53 -8.24 -3.98
CA TYR A 201 -11.44 -9.67 -4.29
C TYR A 201 -10.03 -10.17 -4.02
N LEU A 202 -9.88 -11.48 -3.83
CA LEU A 202 -8.60 -12.14 -3.68
C LEU A 202 -8.00 -12.45 -5.05
N ARG A 203 -6.79 -11.97 -5.32
CA ARG A 203 -6.06 -12.28 -6.55
C ARG A 203 -4.95 -13.26 -6.27
N ILE A 204 -4.90 -14.35 -7.03
CA ILE A 204 -3.89 -15.41 -6.92
C ILE A 204 -3.22 -15.58 -8.27
N LEU A 205 -1.91 -15.36 -8.33
CA LEU A 205 -1.14 -15.37 -9.58
C LEU A 205 0.11 -16.24 -9.44
N ALA A 206 0.26 -17.22 -10.32
CA ALA A 206 1.54 -17.89 -10.51
C ALA A 206 2.41 -17.14 -11.52
N TYR A 207 3.70 -17.02 -11.21
CA TYR A 207 4.65 -16.42 -12.13
C TYR A 207 5.31 -17.45 -13.04
N ASN A 208 5.11 -17.31 -14.35
CA ASN A 208 5.69 -18.22 -15.35
C ASN A 208 7.19 -18.49 -15.13
N TYR A 209 7.99 -17.45 -14.84
CA TYR A 209 9.44 -17.59 -14.62
C TYR A 209 9.82 -18.36 -13.34
N LYS A 210 8.91 -18.45 -12.36
CA LYS A 210 9.08 -19.28 -11.16
C LYS A 210 8.60 -20.71 -11.46
N VAL A 211 7.42 -20.86 -12.07
CA VAL A 211 6.83 -22.15 -12.44
C VAL A 211 7.73 -22.95 -13.39
N GLU A 212 8.38 -22.30 -14.35
CA GLU A 212 9.35 -22.94 -15.27
C GLU A 212 10.53 -23.64 -14.56
N LYS A 213 10.81 -23.28 -13.30
CA LYS A 213 11.88 -23.89 -12.48
C LYS A 213 11.41 -25.10 -11.68
N LEU A 214 10.11 -25.36 -11.64
CA LEU A 214 9.53 -26.56 -11.05
C LEU A 214 9.81 -27.78 -11.93
N THR A 215 9.87 -28.95 -11.32
CA THR A 215 9.89 -30.22 -12.02
C THR A 215 8.58 -30.45 -12.77
N PRO A 216 8.55 -31.30 -13.82
CA PRO A 216 7.31 -31.58 -14.54
C PRO A 216 6.18 -32.13 -13.65
N GLY A 217 6.52 -32.84 -12.57
CA GLY A 217 5.55 -33.34 -11.59
C GLY A 217 4.93 -32.22 -10.76
N GLU A 218 5.76 -31.31 -10.24
CA GLU A 218 5.31 -30.12 -9.49
C GLU A 218 4.48 -29.19 -10.40
N GLN A 219 4.87 -29.00 -11.67
CA GLN A 219 4.06 -28.22 -12.62
C GLN A 219 2.69 -28.86 -12.84
N ALA A 220 2.66 -30.18 -13.07
CA ALA A 220 1.41 -30.90 -13.29
C ALA A 220 0.50 -30.88 -12.04
N HIS A 221 1.09 -30.95 -10.85
CA HIS A 221 0.37 -30.84 -9.60
C HIS A 221 -0.19 -29.43 -9.40
N LEU A 222 0.65 -28.38 -9.44
CA LEU A 222 0.22 -26.99 -9.37
C LEU A 222 -0.97 -26.68 -10.28
N PHE A 223 -0.87 -27.04 -11.56
CA PHE A 223 -1.96 -26.81 -12.52
C PHE A 223 -3.19 -27.68 -12.26
N GLY A 224 -2.99 -28.91 -11.79
CA GLY A 224 -4.05 -29.85 -11.44
C GLY A 224 -4.80 -29.48 -10.15
N SER A 225 -4.20 -28.67 -9.28
CA SER A 225 -4.78 -28.24 -8.01
C SER A 225 -5.81 -27.10 -8.12
N LEU A 226 -6.11 -26.59 -9.32
CA LEU A 226 -7.01 -25.44 -9.49
C LEU A 226 -8.38 -25.66 -8.82
N GLU A 227 -9.03 -26.80 -9.07
CA GLU A 227 -10.35 -27.11 -8.51
C GLU A 227 -10.29 -27.23 -6.96
N GLU A 228 -9.25 -27.86 -6.42
CA GLU A 228 -9.06 -27.99 -4.97
C GLU A 228 -8.82 -26.63 -4.31
N ILE A 229 -8.09 -25.73 -4.97
CA ILE A 229 -7.89 -24.35 -4.51
C ILE A 229 -9.24 -23.61 -4.49
N GLU A 230 -10.04 -23.72 -5.56
CA GLU A 230 -11.36 -23.08 -5.62
C GLU A 230 -12.27 -23.56 -4.50
N GLU A 231 -12.35 -24.87 -4.28
CA GLU A 231 -13.15 -25.47 -3.20
C GLU A 231 -12.68 -24.97 -1.82
N ALA A 232 -11.37 -24.95 -1.57
CA ALA A 232 -10.82 -24.49 -0.29
C ALA A 232 -11.10 -23.00 -0.04
N LEU A 233 -11.02 -22.14 -1.06
CA LEU A 233 -11.34 -20.72 -0.94
C LEU A 233 -12.85 -20.51 -0.69
N GLN A 234 -13.71 -21.25 -1.38
CA GLN A 234 -15.15 -21.19 -1.18
C GLN A 234 -15.57 -21.72 0.19
N GLU A 235 -14.91 -22.76 0.71
CA GLU A 235 -15.12 -23.25 2.07
C GLU A 235 -14.66 -22.22 3.11
N ALA A 236 -13.49 -21.60 2.92
CA ALA A 236 -12.92 -20.65 3.85
C ALA A 236 -13.73 -19.34 3.94
N PHE A 237 -14.22 -18.82 2.81
CA PHE A 237 -14.87 -17.50 2.76
C PHE A 237 -16.39 -17.58 2.59
N GLY A 238 -16.96 -18.75 2.29
CA GLY A 238 -18.39 -18.96 2.17
C GLY A 238 -19.06 -18.01 1.17
N GLU A 239 -20.12 -17.33 1.60
CA GLU A 239 -20.86 -16.38 0.74
C GLU A 239 -20.05 -15.13 0.31
N TYR A 240 -18.90 -14.89 0.95
CA TYR A 240 -18.00 -13.78 0.69
C TYR A 240 -16.83 -14.15 -0.22
N ALA A 241 -16.73 -15.41 -0.67
CA ALA A 241 -15.69 -15.80 -1.61
C ALA A 241 -15.80 -14.95 -2.89
N ASP A 242 -14.74 -14.21 -3.21
CA ASP A 242 -14.55 -13.52 -4.49
C ASP A 242 -13.07 -13.58 -4.85
N TYR A 243 -12.76 -14.17 -6.00
CA TYR A 243 -11.38 -14.40 -6.41
C TYR A 243 -11.16 -14.40 -7.93
N ASP A 244 -9.90 -14.12 -8.29
CA ASP A 244 -9.33 -14.25 -9.63
C ASP A 244 -8.03 -15.04 -9.52
N ILE A 245 -8.03 -16.26 -10.07
CA ILE A 245 -6.90 -17.19 -10.03
C ILE A 245 -6.33 -17.31 -11.43
N TYR A 246 -5.02 -17.15 -11.54
CA TYR A 246 -4.25 -17.46 -12.75
C TYR A 246 -3.02 -18.27 -12.38
N LEU A 247 -3.02 -19.57 -12.68
CA LEU A 247 -1.87 -20.46 -12.51
C LEU A 247 -1.06 -20.60 -13.79
N GLY A 248 -1.68 -20.40 -14.95
CA GLY A 248 -1.03 -20.49 -16.25
C GLY A 248 -2.02 -20.44 -17.40
N GLU A 249 -1.52 -20.51 -18.64
CA GLU A 249 -2.39 -20.57 -19.82
C GLU A 249 -3.31 -21.80 -19.76
N GLY A 250 -4.62 -21.56 -19.75
CA GLY A 250 -5.64 -22.61 -19.61
C GLY A 250 -5.94 -23.04 -18.17
N TYR A 251 -5.25 -22.47 -17.18
CA TYR A 251 -5.43 -22.76 -15.75
C TYR A 251 -5.77 -21.46 -15.01
N ALA A 252 -6.99 -21.00 -15.19
CA ALA A 252 -7.50 -19.79 -14.57
C ALA A 252 -8.97 -19.97 -14.16
N ALA A 253 -9.36 -19.31 -13.08
CA ALA A 253 -10.72 -19.34 -12.55
C ALA A 253 -11.10 -17.97 -11.99
N GLU A 254 -12.37 -17.60 -12.17
CA GLU A 254 -12.95 -16.39 -11.58
C GLU A 254 -14.25 -16.78 -10.89
N PHE A 255 -14.42 -16.32 -9.65
CA PHE A 255 -15.62 -16.54 -8.87
C PHE A 255 -16.02 -15.24 -8.17
N SER A 256 -17.32 -14.94 -8.20
CA SER A 256 -17.91 -13.83 -7.46
C SER A 256 -19.10 -14.32 -6.66
N GLY A 257 -18.97 -14.28 -5.33
CA GLY A 257 -20.01 -14.69 -4.39
C GLY A 257 -21.26 -13.80 -4.41
N ASN A 258 -22.31 -14.27 -3.74
CA ASN A 258 -23.65 -13.66 -3.78
C ASN A 258 -23.69 -12.20 -3.28
N LYS A 259 -22.73 -11.75 -2.45
CA LYS A 259 -22.65 -10.36 -2.00
C LYS A 259 -21.98 -9.43 -3.02
N ALA A 260 -20.98 -9.90 -3.77
CA ALA A 260 -20.38 -9.14 -4.88
C ALA A 260 -21.43 -8.84 -5.97
N ALA A 261 -22.33 -9.80 -6.24
CA ALA A 261 -23.42 -9.64 -7.19
C ALA A 261 -24.49 -8.59 -6.78
N GLN A 262 -24.61 -8.29 -5.49
CA GLN A 262 -25.62 -7.34 -4.96
C GLN A 262 -25.09 -5.91 -4.77
N GLY A 263 -23.78 -5.71 -4.87
CA GLY A 263 -23.09 -4.44 -4.65
C GLY A 263 -22.91 -3.55 -5.87
N GLN A 264 -23.59 -3.82 -7.00
CA GLN A 264 -23.58 -2.94 -8.18
C GLN A 264 -24.28 -1.61 -7.86
N PHE A 265 -23.54 -0.65 -7.31
CA PHE A 265 -23.94 0.75 -7.11
C PHE A 265 -23.13 1.69 -7.99
#